data_AF-A0A8X6S373-F1
#
_entry.id   AF-A0A8X6S373-F1
#
_cell.length_a   1.000
_cell.length_b   1.000
_cell.length_c   1.000
_cell.angle_alpha   90.00
_cell.angle_beta   90.00
_cell.angle_gamma   90.00
#
_symmetry.space_group_name_H-M   'P 1'
#
loop_
_entity.id
_entity.type
_entity.pdbx_description
1 polymer ?
#
loop_
_entity_poly.entity_id
_entity_poly.type
_entity_poly.pdbx_seq_one_letter_code
_entity_poly.pdbx_strand_id
1 'polypeptide(L)'
;MKPRCLKCGKDHATRNCHIKERQENPFCINCQDFGHSACYTKCPKFPQPKKGTAFSDPIKRKNQIPSETENLTANKKEDSSSGFLTQDNNSSDFSQVLELFNTISNLVKKNPKILDLLSKFKTANSDEEKTCLLAEAIMNNI
;
A
#
# COMPACT_ATOMS: atom_id res chain seq x y z
N MET A 1 26.33 7.01 11.60
CA MET A 1 25.70 5.77 12.11
C MET A 1 25.20 4.93 10.94
N LYS A 2 25.23 3.59 11.03
CA LYS A 2 24.54 2.73 10.06
C LYS A 2 23.06 2.57 10.47
N PRO A 3 22.09 2.62 9.54
CA PRO A 3 20.69 2.37 9.87
C PRO A 3 20.45 0.89 10.17
N ARG A 4 19.61 0.61 11.17
CA ARG A 4 19.16 -0.75 11.50
C ARG A 4 17.90 -1.10 10.70
N CYS A 5 17.85 -2.29 10.12
CA CYS A 5 16.72 -2.77 9.34
C CYS A 5 15.54 -3.16 10.24
N LEU A 6 14.35 -2.62 9.96
CA LEU A 6 13.13 -2.91 10.73
C LEU A 6 12.60 -4.34 10.55
N LYS A 7 12.99 -5.05 9.47
CA LYS A 7 12.51 -6.41 9.17
C LYS A 7 13.35 -7.53 9.81
N CYS A 8 14.65 -7.30 10.01
CA CYS A 8 15.58 -8.36 10.46
C CYS A 8 16.67 -7.89 11.45
N GLY A 9 16.63 -6.64 11.92
CA GLY A 9 17.58 -6.13 12.92
C GLY A 9 19.02 -5.90 12.47
N LYS A 10 19.40 -6.28 11.24
CA LYS A 10 20.77 -6.13 10.69
C LYS A 10 21.06 -4.70 10.19
N ASP A 11 22.34 -4.35 10.04
CA ASP A 11 22.83 -3.02 9.65
C ASP A 11 22.64 -2.71 8.14
N HIS A 12 21.41 -2.46 7.72
CA HIS A 12 21.08 -1.88 6.42
C HIS A 12 19.77 -1.09 6.47
N ALA A 13 19.56 -0.19 5.50
CA ALA A 13 18.28 0.48 5.32
C ALA A 13 17.19 -0.54 4.95
N THR A 14 16.01 -0.46 5.56
CA THR A 14 14.91 -1.43 5.39
C THR A 14 14.52 -1.70 3.93
N ARG A 15 14.67 -0.71 3.03
CA ARG A 15 14.46 -0.86 1.58
C ARG A 15 15.40 -1.84 0.88
N ASN A 16 16.59 -2.08 1.44
CA ASN A 16 17.61 -2.99 0.89
C ASN A 16 17.53 -4.40 1.53
N CYS A 17 16.47 -4.71 2.28
CA CYS A 17 16.33 -6.00 2.95
C CYS A 17 15.92 -7.11 1.96
N HIS A 18 16.53 -8.29 2.11
CA HIS A 18 16.15 -9.50 1.37
C HIS A 18 14.72 -9.97 1.68
N ILE A 19 14.23 -9.72 2.90
CA ILE A 19 12.84 -10.00 3.28
C ILE A 19 11.94 -9.01 2.55
N LYS A 20 11.33 -9.44 1.44
CA LYS A 20 10.36 -8.63 0.67
C LYS A 20 8.93 -8.86 1.16
N GLU A 21 8.56 -10.13 1.35
CA GLU A 21 7.22 -10.61 1.65
C GLU A 21 6.80 -10.43 3.12
N ARG A 22 5.49 -10.56 3.37
CA ARG A 22 4.92 -10.59 4.72
C ARG A 22 5.28 -11.92 5.38
N GLN A 23 5.98 -11.86 6.50
CA GLN A 23 6.30 -13.04 7.30
C GLN A 23 5.15 -13.31 8.29
N GLU A 24 4.73 -14.58 8.42
CA GLU A 24 3.76 -15.00 9.44
C GLU A 24 4.31 -14.82 10.86
N ASN A 25 5.61 -15.07 11.02
CA ASN A 25 6.35 -14.97 12.27
C ASN A 25 7.36 -13.79 12.23
N PRO A 26 6.92 -12.53 12.33
CA PRO A 26 7.79 -11.36 12.20
C PRO A 26 8.76 -11.20 13.37
N PHE A 27 9.90 -10.56 13.12
CA PHE A 27 10.92 -10.23 14.12
C PHE A 27 10.68 -8.85 14.76
N CYS A 28 10.87 -8.76 16.08
CA CYS A 28 10.75 -7.52 16.83
C CYS A 28 12.11 -6.90 17.15
N ILE A 29 12.46 -5.78 16.52
CA ILE A 29 13.74 -5.09 16.80
C ILE A 29 13.86 -4.52 18.22
N ASN A 30 12.76 -4.44 18.99
CA ASN A 30 12.74 -3.92 20.36
C ASN A 30 13.13 -5.01 21.36
N CYS A 31 12.44 -6.15 21.36
CA CYS A 31 12.73 -7.25 22.29
C CYS A 31 13.78 -8.25 21.78
N GLN A 32 13.95 -8.37 20.46
CA GLN A 32 14.77 -9.34 19.71
C GLN A 32 14.15 -10.75 19.58
N ASP A 33 12.85 -10.87 19.86
CA ASP A 33 12.08 -12.11 19.69
C ASP A 33 11.32 -12.14 18.35
N PHE A 34 10.84 -13.33 17.99
CA PHE A 34 9.89 -13.55 16.90
C PHE A 34 8.44 -13.57 17.41
N GLY A 35 7.48 -13.45 16.49
CA GLY A 35 6.03 -13.56 16.74
C GLY A 35 5.29 -12.22 16.69
N HIS A 36 6.02 -11.10 16.69
CA HIS A 36 5.43 -9.77 16.60
C HIS A 36 6.42 -8.76 15.99
N SER A 37 5.89 -7.66 15.44
CA SER A 37 6.73 -6.55 14.96
C SER A 37 6.98 -5.52 16.07
N ALA A 38 7.96 -4.63 15.87
CA ALA A 38 8.30 -3.59 16.84
C ALA A 38 7.17 -2.60 17.15
N CYS A 39 6.13 -2.52 16.31
CA CYS A 39 4.93 -1.70 16.55
C CYS A 39 3.89 -2.38 17.46
N TYR A 40 4.13 -3.62 17.90
CA TYR A 40 3.20 -4.36 18.75
C TYR A 40 3.19 -3.79 20.17
N THR A 41 2.06 -3.19 20.56
CA THR A 41 1.90 -2.46 21.84
C THR A 41 2.05 -3.33 23.09
N LYS A 42 1.85 -4.65 22.98
CA LYS A 42 2.06 -5.60 24.09
C LYS A 42 3.48 -6.22 24.09
N CYS A 43 4.41 -5.70 23.29
CA CYS A 43 5.81 -6.09 23.38
C CYS A 43 6.36 -5.71 24.78
N PRO A 44 7.09 -6.60 25.49
CA PRO A 44 7.59 -6.30 26.83
C PRO A 44 8.62 -5.16 26.86
N LYS A 45 9.24 -4.84 25.71
CA LYS A 45 10.15 -3.69 25.53
C LYS A 45 9.54 -2.59 24.65
N PHE A 46 8.21 -2.50 24.58
CA PHE A 46 7.54 -1.39 23.86
C PHE A 46 7.84 -0.05 24.55
N PRO A 47 8.26 1.00 23.83
CA PRO A 47 8.54 2.30 24.43
C PRO A 47 7.30 2.90 25.09
N GLN A 48 7.33 3.05 26.42
CA GLN A 48 6.28 3.74 27.16
C GLN A 48 6.59 5.25 27.23
N PRO A 49 5.59 6.14 27.05
CA PRO A 49 5.78 7.56 27.28
C PRO A 49 6.08 7.80 28.77
N LYS A 50 7.08 8.64 29.06
CA LYS A 50 7.43 8.98 30.43
C LYS A 50 6.32 9.84 31.05
N LYS A 51 5.70 9.38 32.13
CA LYS A 51 4.75 10.19 32.92
C LYS A 51 5.47 11.48 33.37
N GLY A 52 4.92 12.64 33.03
CA GLY A 52 5.48 13.95 33.39
C GLY A 52 6.17 14.70 32.25
N THR A 53 6.48 14.08 31.11
CA THR A 53 6.59 14.88 29.89
C THR A 53 5.17 15.20 29.45
N ALA A 54 4.73 16.44 29.67
CA ALA A 54 3.63 16.97 28.88
C ALA A 54 3.97 16.70 27.42
N PHE A 55 3.08 16.04 26.68
CA PHE A 55 3.21 15.98 25.24
C PHE A 55 3.18 17.44 24.79
N SER A 56 4.33 17.97 24.36
CA SER A 56 4.39 19.26 23.66
C SER A 56 3.29 19.21 22.61
N ASP A 57 2.38 20.18 22.64
CA ASP A 57 1.11 20.17 21.91
C ASP A 57 1.30 19.59 20.52
N PRO A 58 0.39 18.72 20.03
CA PRO A 58 0.59 17.97 18.80
C PRO A 58 1.04 18.93 17.70
N ILE A 59 2.35 18.90 17.42
CA ILE A 59 2.99 19.90 16.58
C ILE A 59 2.31 19.77 15.23
N LYS A 60 1.44 20.74 14.92
CA LYS A 60 0.93 20.96 13.58
C LYS A 60 2.17 21.22 12.75
N ARG A 61 2.74 20.17 12.17
CA ARG A 61 3.83 20.24 11.19
C ARG A 61 3.21 20.82 9.92
N LYS A 62 2.89 22.11 9.97
CA LYS A 62 2.82 22.94 8.78
C LYS A 62 4.21 22.83 8.17
N ASN A 63 4.29 22.28 6.97
CA ASN A 63 5.55 22.06 6.26
C ASN A 63 6.22 23.42 6.03
N GLN A 64 7.08 23.84 6.98
CA GLN A 64 8.06 24.88 6.73
C GLN A 64 9.18 24.22 5.95
N ILE A 65 9.08 24.36 4.64
CA ILE A 65 10.17 24.13 3.70
C ILE A 65 11.09 25.34 3.83
N PRO A 66 12.36 25.20 4.25
CA PRO A 66 13.35 26.26 4.05
C PRO A 66 13.67 26.29 2.56
N SER A 67 13.07 27.22 1.85
CA SER A 67 13.42 27.52 0.45
C SER A 67 14.62 28.46 0.44
N GLU A 68 15.82 27.90 0.54
CA GLU A 68 17.06 28.58 0.17
C GLU A 68 17.62 27.92 -1.09
N THR A 69 17.47 28.64 -2.20
CA THR A 69 17.89 28.25 -3.54
C THR A 69 19.35 28.67 -3.78
N GLU A 70 20.30 27.75 -3.72
CA GLU A 70 21.59 27.93 -4.41
C GLU A 70 22.02 26.68 -5.21
N ASN A 71 21.86 26.84 -6.52
CA ASN A 71 22.40 26.12 -7.68
C ASN A 71 23.38 24.94 -7.46
N LEU A 72 22.94 23.73 -7.88
CA LEU A 72 23.82 22.77 -8.56
C LEU A 72 23.12 22.22 -9.81
N THR A 73 23.73 22.47 -10.97
CA THR A 73 23.25 22.07 -12.30
C THR A 73 23.50 20.59 -12.58
N ALA A 74 22.46 19.84 -12.94
CA ALA A 74 22.59 18.56 -13.63
C ALA A 74 21.36 18.29 -14.50
N ASN A 75 21.56 18.30 -15.82
CA ASN A 75 20.53 17.93 -16.80
C ASN A 75 19.99 16.52 -16.52
N LYS A 76 18.67 16.38 -16.40
CA LYS A 76 18.00 15.10 -16.64
C LYS A 76 16.75 15.33 -17.47
N LYS A 77 16.71 14.66 -18.62
CA LYS A 77 15.65 14.82 -19.63
C LYS A 77 14.28 14.50 -19.03
N GLU A 78 13.31 15.26 -19.52
CA GLU A 78 11.89 14.98 -19.38
C GLU A 78 11.56 13.62 -20.02
N ASP A 79 10.70 12.85 -19.37
CA ASP A 79 9.57 12.20 -20.04
C ASP A 79 8.44 11.98 -19.03
N SER A 80 7.23 12.25 -19.47
CA SER A 80 6.00 12.26 -18.65
C SER A 80 5.51 10.82 -18.36
N SER A 81 4.62 10.51 -17.42
CA SER A 81 3.63 11.33 -16.70
C SER A 81 3.20 10.71 -15.35
N SER A 82 2.68 11.58 -14.46
CA SER A 82 1.61 11.40 -13.46
C SER A 82 1.45 10.07 -12.66
N GLY A 83 1.34 10.06 -11.33
CA GLY A 83 1.34 11.19 -10.41
C GLY A 83 1.29 10.76 -8.94
N PHE A 84 2.03 11.48 -8.09
CA PHE A 84 1.98 11.37 -6.64
C PHE A 84 1.36 12.67 -6.10
N LEU A 85 0.21 12.58 -5.45
CA LEU A 85 -0.46 13.74 -4.84
C LEU A 85 -0.58 13.57 -3.33
N THR A 86 -0.16 14.60 -2.61
CA THR A 86 -0.43 14.83 -1.20
C THR A 86 -1.51 15.90 -1.05
N GLN A 87 -2.44 15.73 -0.10
CA GLN A 87 -3.02 16.86 0.64
C GLN A 87 -4.52 16.67 0.98
N ASP A 88 -5.40 17.27 0.18
CA ASP A 88 -6.57 17.96 0.73
C ASP A 88 -7.95 17.53 0.17
N ASN A 89 -8.92 17.52 1.08
CA ASN A 89 -10.34 17.85 0.87
C ASN A 89 -11.11 17.22 -0.30
N ASN A 90 -11.10 15.89 -0.43
CA ASN A 90 -12.15 15.19 -1.20
C ASN A 90 -12.66 13.92 -0.51
N SER A 91 -13.68 14.09 0.34
CA SER A 91 -14.53 12.98 0.83
C SER A 91 -15.21 12.23 -0.33
N SER A 92 -15.40 12.93 -1.46
CA SER A 92 -15.98 12.40 -2.69
C SER A 92 -15.21 11.21 -3.26
N ASP A 93 -13.87 11.26 -3.28
CA ASP A 93 -13.08 10.29 -4.06
C ASP A 93 -13.09 8.89 -3.41
N PHE A 94 -13.03 8.82 -2.08
CA PHE A 94 -13.22 7.54 -1.38
C PHE A 94 -14.67 7.04 -1.45
N SER A 95 -15.65 7.96 -1.44
CA SER A 95 -17.06 7.61 -1.60
C SER A 95 -17.35 6.98 -2.97
N GLN A 96 -16.77 7.53 -4.05
CA GLN A 96 -16.81 6.95 -5.40
C GLN A 96 -16.19 5.54 -5.45
N VAL A 97 -15.02 5.34 -4.81
CA VAL A 97 -14.38 4.01 -4.75
C VAL A 97 -15.24 2.99 -4.00
N LEU A 98 -15.91 3.39 -2.91
CA LEU A 98 -16.86 2.54 -2.19
C LEU A 98 -18.11 2.23 -3.02
N GLU A 99 -18.64 3.19 -3.76
CA GLU A 99 -19.80 3.00 -4.64
C GLU A 99 -19.50 2.04 -5.79
N LEU A 100 -18.32 2.17 -6.41
CA LEU A 100 -17.81 1.22 -7.41
C LEU A 100 -17.68 -0.19 -6.81
N PHE A 101 -17.11 -0.31 -5.60
CA PHE A 101 -16.98 -1.60 -4.91
C PHE A 101 -18.35 -2.24 -4.60
N ASN A 102 -19.32 -1.45 -4.12
CA ASN A 102 -20.68 -1.91 -3.87
C ASN A 102 -21.38 -2.36 -5.16
N THR A 103 -21.16 -1.64 -6.26
CA THR A 103 -21.68 -1.99 -7.59
C THR A 103 -21.12 -3.34 -8.07
N ILE A 104 -19.79 -3.52 -7.98
CA ILE A 104 -19.12 -4.79 -8.32
C ILE A 104 -19.62 -5.94 -7.44
N SER A 105 -19.74 -5.71 -6.12
CA SER A 105 -20.26 -6.69 -5.16
C SER A 105 -21.68 -7.14 -5.52
N ASN A 106 -22.55 -6.19 -5.92
CA ASN A 106 -23.92 -6.50 -6.33
C ASN A 106 -23.99 -7.25 -7.66
N LEU A 107 -23.11 -6.94 -8.63
CA LEU A 107 -23.03 -7.68 -9.90
C LEU A 107 -22.57 -9.13 -9.68
N VAL A 108 -21.54 -9.35 -8.87
CA VAL A 108 -21.04 -10.70 -8.53
C VAL A 108 -22.08 -11.51 -7.77
N LYS A 109 -22.84 -10.89 -6.85
CA LYS A 109 -23.96 -11.56 -6.14
C LYS A 109 -25.09 -11.97 -7.07
N LYS A 110 -25.44 -11.14 -8.06
CA LYS A 110 -26.49 -11.46 -9.03
C LYS A 110 -26.06 -12.58 -9.97
N ASN A 111 -24.83 -12.52 -10.46
CA ASN A 111 -24.29 -13.44 -11.46
C ASN A 111 -22.97 -14.08 -10.96
N PRO A 112 -23.02 -15.10 -10.09
CA PRO A 112 -21.81 -15.72 -9.51
C PRO A 112 -20.85 -16.29 -10.56
N LYS A 113 -21.39 -16.76 -11.70
CA LYS A 113 -20.64 -17.25 -12.88
C LYS A 113 -19.67 -16.22 -13.48
N ILE A 114 -19.82 -14.92 -13.17
CA ILE A 114 -18.88 -13.87 -13.63
C ILE A 114 -17.48 -14.13 -13.09
N LEU A 115 -17.33 -14.67 -11.87
CA LEU A 115 -16.01 -14.96 -11.30
C LEU A 115 -15.27 -16.04 -12.11
N ASP A 116 -15.97 -17.10 -12.49
CA ASP A 116 -15.42 -18.17 -13.33
C ASP A 116 -15.03 -17.62 -14.71
N LEU A 117 -15.88 -16.77 -15.30
CA LEU A 117 -15.61 -16.15 -16.59
C LEU A 117 -14.38 -15.23 -16.53
N LEU A 118 -14.26 -14.37 -15.51
CA LEU A 118 -13.10 -13.51 -15.29
C LEU A 118 -11.82 -14.34 -15.06
N SER A 119 -11.94 -15.52 -14.43
CA SER A 119 -10.79 -16.43 -14.26
C SER A 119 -10.32 -16.99 -15.61
N LYS A 120 -11.23 -17.47 -16.47
CA LYS A 120 -10.94 -17.91 -17.85
C LYS A 120 -10.34 -16.77 -18.68
N PHE A 121 -10.89 -15.56 -18.57
CA PHE A 121 -10.45 -14.38 -19.30
C PHE A 121 -9.03 -13.92 -18.90
N LYS A 122 -8.64 -14.13 -17.63
CA LYS A 122 -7.29 -13.87 -17.13
C LYS A 122 -6.25 -14.87 -17.67
N THR A 123 -6.67 -16.09 -18.02
CA THR A 123 -5.80 -17.14 -18.58
C THR A 123 -5.80 -17.22 -20.11
N ALA A 124 -6.71 -16.50 -20.78
CA ALA A 124 -6.80 -16.46 -22.23
C ALA A 124 -5.61 -15.69 -22.84
N ASN A 125 -4.88 -16.37 -23.73
CA ASN A 125 -3.67 -15.84 -24.37
C ASN A 125 -3.95 -15.23 -25.76
N SER A 126 -5.05 -15.61 -26.42
CA SER A 126 -5.50 -15.01 -27.69
C SER A 126 -6.69 -14.07 -27.49
N ASP A 127 -6.82 -13.06 -28.36
CA ASP A 127 -8.02 -12.21 -28.43
C ASP A 127 -9.23 -12.96 -29.02
N GLU A 128 -8.99 -14.04 -29.76
CA GLU A 128 -10.01 -14.97 -30.23
C GLU A 128 -10.62 -15.74 -29.05
N GLU A 129 -9.80 -16.24 -28.12
CA GLU A 129 -10.27 -16.89 -26.90
C GLU A 129 -11.11 -15.93 -26.04
N LYS A 130 -10.66 -14.67 -25.90
CA LYS A 130 -11.40 -13.63 -25.17
C LYS A 130 -12.74 -13.30 -25.81
N THR A 131 -12.82 -13.22 -27.14
CA THR A 131 -14.08 -12.96 -27.86
C THR A 131 -15.03 -14.16 -27.79
N CYS A 132 -14.53 -15.40 -27.88
CA CYS A 132 -15.32 -16.61 -27.63
C CYS A 132 -15.87 -16.66 -26.19
N LEU A 133 -15.06 -16.34 -25.18
CA LEU A 133 -15.51 -16.28 -23.78
C LEU A 133 -16.57 -15.18 -23.56
N LEU A 134 -16.45 -14.03 -24.21
CA LEU A 134 -17.45 -12.97 -24.16
C LEU A 134 -18.77 -13.40 -24.83
N ALA A 135 -18.70 -14.10 -25.96
CA ALA A 135 -19.88 -14.66 -26.62
C ALA A 135 -20.55 -15.75 -25.75
N GLU A 136 -19.77 -16.65 -25.13
CA GLU A 136 -20.26 -17.63 -24.14
C GLU A 136 -20.97 -16.92 -22.96
N ALA A 137 -20.44 -15.78 -22.48
CA ALA A 137 -21.04 -14.98 -21.42
C ALA A 137 -22.41 -14.41 -21.83
N ILE A 138 -22.55 -13.91 -23.05
CA ILE A 138 -23.79 -13.30 -23.54
C ILE A 138 -24.85 -14.37 -23.80
N MET A 139 -24.46 -15.46 -24.49
CA MET A 139 -25.38 -16.54 -24.86
C MET A 139 -25.92 -17.33 -23.67
N ASN A 140 -25.19 -17.41 -22.54
CA ASN A 140 -25.62 -18.11 -21.33
C ASN A 140 -26.36 -17.22 -20.31
N ASN A 141 -26.68 -15.97 -20.67
CA ASN A 141 -27.44 -15.02 -19.83
C ASN A 141 -28.67 -14.43 -20.56
N ILE A 142 -29.14 -15.09 -21.62
CA ILE A 142 -30.44 -14.89 -22.29
C ILE A 142 -31.30 -16.13 -22.01
#